data_AF-A0A7C4VXJ4-F1
#
_entry.id   AF-A0A7C4VXJ4-F1
#
_cell.length_a   1.000
_cell.length_b   1.000
_cell.length_c   1.000
_cell.angle_alpha   90.00
_cell.angle_beta   90.00
_cell.angle_gamma   90.00
#
_symmetry.space_group_name_H-M   'P 1'
#
loop_
_entity.id
_entity.type
_entity.pdbx_description
1 polymer ?
#
loop_
_entity_poly.entity_id
_entity_poly.type
_entity_poly.pdbx_seq_one_letter_code
_entity_poly.pdbx_strand_id
1 'polypeptide(L)'
;MPRKKTDPAQMPLLELATKTAPGVPAIRQAVREWVADGYKGATPTSKTLLNYWFHSDHRAFNGDKFQYHYFQREAVETLIYLYEVAQKRRHRDLIQTYASLPEGGQLRLLQYDHFPRYCIKMATGSGKTKVIALAIAWQYFNAVLEDASSYAKTSLLIAPNIIVFERLKSDFGGGRVFRTDPIIPKE
;
A
#
# COMPACT_ATOMS: atom_id res chain seq x y z
N MET A 1 -0.59 -38.76 -21.80
CA MET A 1 -2.00 -38.32 -21.69
C MET A 1 -2.22 -37.16 -22.66
N PRO A 2 -3.20 -37.23 -23.58
CA PRO A 2 -3.45 -36.14 -24.51
C PRO A 2 -4.05 -34.96 -23.75
N ARG A 3 -3.54 -33.75 -24.00
CA ARG A 3 -4.08 -32.50 -23.43
C ARG A 3 -5.54 -32.37 -23.85
N LYS A 4 -6.44 -32.33 -22.87
CA LYS A 4 -7.87 -32.09 -23.03
C LYS A 4 -8.04 -30.77 -23.79
N LYS A 5 -8.62 -30.80 -24.99
CA LYS A 5 -9.00 -29.59 -25.74
C LYS A 5 -10.03 -28.84 -24.91
N THR A 6 -9.67 -27.66 -24.45
CA THR A 6 -10.55 -26.77 -23.69
C THR A 6 -11.62 -26.22 -24.63
N ASP A 7 -12.88 -26.30 -24.19
CA ASP A 7 -14.04 -25.78 -24.90
C ASP A 7 -13.95 -24.24 -24.99
N PRO A 8 -13.96 -23.62 -26.18
CA PRO A 8 -13.87 -22.16 -26.33
C PRO A 8 -15.02 -21.41 -25.64
N ALA A 9 -16.15 -22.07 -25.35
CA ALA A 9 -17.25 -21.48 -24.59
C ALA A 9 -17.01 -21.38 -23.07
N GLN A 10 -15.93 -22.00 -22.56
CA GLN A 10 -15.57 -22.00 -21.13
C GLN A 10 -14.29 -21.21 -20.82
N MET A 11 -13.78 -20.39 -21.76
CA MET A 11 -12.71 -19.46 -21.47
C MET A 11 -13.24 -18.32 -20.56
N PRO A 12 -12.58 -17.99 -19.44
CA PRO A 12 -12.88 -16.77 -18.71
C PRO A 12 -12.64 -15.58 -19.66
N LEU A 13 -13.72 -14.90 -20.03
CA LEU A 13 -13.81 -13.87 -21.07
C LEU A 13 -12.86 -12.66 -20.90
N LEU A 14 -12.06 -12.58 -19.83
CA LEU A 14 -11.22 -11.43 -19.50
C LEU A 14 -9.96 -11.81 -18.69
N GLU A 15 -9.27 -12.90 -19.01
CA GLU A 15 -7.81 -12.94 -18.77
C GLU A 15 -7.10 -12.25 -19.94
N LEU A 16 -7.21 -10.92 -20.00
CA LEU A 16 -6.11 -10.14 -20.56
C LEU A 16 -4.90 -10.51 -19.72
N ALA A 17 -4.04 -11.38 -20.25
CA ALA A 17 -2.81 -11.85 -19.63
C ALA A 17 -1.78 -10.71 -19.56
N THR A 18 -2.14 -9.60 -18.93
CA THR A 18 -1.18 -8.54 -18.59
C THR A 18 -0.45 -9.00 -17.34
N LYS A 19 0.89 -9.02 -17.39
CA LYS A 19 1.74 -9.36 -16.23
C LYS A 19 1.48 -8.46 -15.01
N THR A 20 0.85 -7.31 -15.25
CA THR A 20 0.64 -6.21 -14.30
C THR A 20 -0.74 -5.58 -14.52
N ALA A 21 -1.39 -5.10 -13.47
CA ALA A 21 -2.69 -4.41 -13.55
C ALA A 21 -2.58 -3.09 -14.35
N PRO A 22 -3.61 -2.69 -15.11
CA PRO A 22 -3.51 -1.65 -16.14
C PRO A 22 -3.11 -0.26 -15.60
N GLY A 23 -3.48 0.07 -14.36
CA GLY A 23 -3.12 1.35 -13.75
C GLY A 23 -1.71 1.41 -13.15
N VAL A 24 -1.07 0.26 -12.91
CA VAL A 24 0.18 0.21 -12.13
C VAL A 24 1.35 0.91 -12.83
N PRO A 25 1.58 0.79 -14.16
CA PRO A 25 2.67 1.51 -14.81
C PRO A 25 2.55 3.03 -14.67
N ALA A 26 1.34 3.57 -14.90
CA ALA A 26 1.08 5.00 -14.78
C ALA A 26 1.20 5.49 -13.33
N ILE A 27 0.67 4.73 -12.35
CA ILE A 27 0.82 5.06 -10.92
C ILE A 27 2.29 5.06 -10.52
N ARG A 28 3.08 4.06 -10.93
CA ARG A 28 4.51 4.00 -10.63
C ARG A 28 5.26 5.20 -11.17
N GLN A 29 4.93 5.63 -12.39
CA GLN A 29 5.56 6.80 -12.99
C GLN A 29 5.22 8.07 -12.20
N ALA A 30 3.93 8.28 -11.87
CA ALA A 30 3.49 9.43 -11.11
C ALA A 30 4.08 9.48 -9.69
N VAL A 31 4.22 8.33 -9.03
CA VAL A 31 4.88 8.22 -7.72
C VAL A 31 6.37 8.57 -7.82
N ARG A 32 7.07 8.10 -8.86
CA ARG A 32 8.50 8.44 -9.05
C ARG A 32 8.72 9.93 -9.23
N GLU A 33 7.87 10.59 -10.01
CA GLU A 33 7.91 12.05 -10.21
C GLU A 33 7.64 12.78 -8.89
N TRP A 34 6.60 12.37 -8.16
CA TRP A 34 6.27 12.95 -6.86
C TRP A 34 7.37 12.78 -5.80
N VAL A 35 8.05 11.64 -5.80
CA VAL A 35 9.22 11.38 -4.93
C VAL A 35 10.39 12.28 -5.34
N ALA A 36 10.65 12.45 -6.63
CA ALA A 36 11.71 13.34 -7.13
C ALA A 36 11.44 14.81 -6.77
N ASP A 37 10.17 15.21 -6.71
CA ASP A 37 9.71 16.54 -6.27
C ASP A 37 9.72 16.73 -4.74
N GLY A 38 10.29 15.79 -3.97
CA GLY A 38 10.42 15.92 -2.51
C GLY A 38 9.08 15.83 -1.77
N TYR A 39 8.19 14.93 -2.21
CA TYR A 39 6.88 14.67 -1.59
C TYR A 39 5.94 15.88 -1.60
N LYS A 40 5.98 16.70 -2.65
CA LYS A 40 5.12 17.88 -2.81
C LYS A 40 3.63 17.52 -2.69
N GLY A 41 2.88 18.33 -1.94
CA GLY A 41 1.44 18.12 -1.72
C GLY A 41 1.07 17.14 -0.58
N ALA A 42 2.02 16.42 -0.01
CA ALA A 42 1.79 15.62 1.20
C ALA A 42 1.70 16.50 2.46
N THR A 43 1.05 15.99 3.51
CA THR A 43 0.97 16.68 4.80
C THR A 43 2.37 16.84 5.43
N PRO A 44 2.58 17.85 6.30
CA PRO A 44 3.81 17.97 7.09
C PRO A 44 4.14 16.67 7.84
N THR A 45 3.15 16.06 8.49
CA THR A 45 3.30 14.77 9.18
C THR A 45 3.78 13.66 8.24
N SER A 46 3.16 13.50 7.06
CA SER A 46 3.55 12.47 6.11
C SER A 46 4.95 12.67 5.56
N LYS A 47 5.38 13.92 5.32
CA LYS A 47 6.76 14.23 4.93
C LYS A 47 7.76 13.85 6.02
N THR A 48 7.47 14.20 7.26
CA THR A 48 8.32 13.83 8.41
C THR A 48 8.46 12.33 8.53
N LEU A 49 7.35 11.59 8.45
CA LEU A 49 7.36 10.13 8.52
C LEU A 49 8.13 9.48 7.36
N LEU A 50 7.91 9.92 6.13
CA LEU A 50 8.63 9.40 4.95
C LEU A 50 10.14 9.66 5.03
N ASN A 51 10.54 10.85 5.47
CA ASN A 51 11.94 11.21 5.69
C ASN A 51 12.57 10.41 6.83
N TYR A 52 11.84 10.26 7.92
CA TYR A 52 12.27 9.42 9.03
C TYR A 52 12.47 7.97 8.55
N TRP A 53 11.48 7.33 7.93
CA TRP A 53 11.56 5.93 7.57
C TRP A 53 12.60 5.60 6.49
N PHE A 54 12.76 6.46 5.48
CA PHE A 54 13.51 6.09 4.26
C PHE A 54 14.81 6.85 4.04
N HIS A 55 15.00 7.98 4.72
CA HIS A 55 16.17 8.85 4.53
C HIS A 55 17.01 9.01 5.81
N SER A 56 16.55 8.47 6.94
CA SER A 56 17.30 8.47 8.20
C SER A 56 18.01 7.12 8.44
N ASP A 57 19.14 7.16 9.14
CA ASP A 57 19.84 5.96 9.56
C ASP A 57 19.19 5.35 10.81
N HIS A 58 18.72 4.10 10.67
CA HIS A 58 18.14 3.35 11.77
C HIS A 58 19.05 2.25 12.26
N ARG A 59 18.90 1.92 13.54
CA ARG A 59 19.51 0.73 14.14
C ARG A 59 18.43 -0.18 14.67
N ALA A 60 18.56 -1.46 14.38
CA ALA A 60 17.76 -2.50 15.00
C ALA A 60 18.12 -2.63 16.49
N PHE A 61 17.26 -3.31 17.25
CA PHE A 61 17.47 -3.52 18.69
C PHE A 61 18.81 -4.20 19.03
N ASN A 62 19.33 -5.02 18.12
CA ASN A 62 20.62 -5.70 18.26
C ASN A 62 21.84 -4.82 17.87
N GLY A 63 21.63 -3.55 17.49
CA GLY A 63 22.68 -2.60 17.11
C GLY A 63 23.02 -2.58 15.62
N ASP A 64 22.51 -3.54 14.85
CA ASP A 64 22.74 -3.64 13.40
C ASP A 64 22.05 -2.51 12.64
N LYS A 65 22.59 -2.17 11.47
CA LYS A 65 21.95 -1.21 10.57
C LYS A 65 20.61 -1.75 10.11
N PHE A 66 19.56 -0.98 10.34
CA PHE A 66 18.20 -1.28 9.87
C PHE A 66 17.84 -0.36 8.71
N GLN A 67 17.34 -0.94 7.62
CA GLN A 67 16.79 -0.18 6.50
C GLN A 67 15.60 -0.90 5.91
N TYR A 68 14.54 -0.16 5.60
CA TYR A 68 13.44 -0.70 4.80
C TYR A 68 13.90 -0.96 3.37
N HIS A 69 13.43 -2.04 2.78
CA HIS A 69 13.74 -2.35 1.40
C HIS A 69 12.97 -1.44 0.44
N TYR A 70 13.52 -1.24 -0.77
CA TYR A 70 12.91 -0.34 -1.77
C TYR A 70 11.45 -0.69 -2.10
N PHE A 71 11.07 -1.97 -2.10
CA PHE A 71 9.69 -2.40 -2.38
C PHE A 71 8.72 -2.14 -1.21
N GLN A 72 9.23 -2.03 0.02
CA GLN A 72 8.44 -1.61 1.18
C GLN A 72 8.20 -0.10 1.10
N ARG A 73 9.25 0.65 0.74
CA ARG A 73 9.17 2.08 0.44
C ARG A 73 8.19 2.37 -0.68
N GLU A 74 8.32 1.74 -1.85
CA GLU A 74 7.43 1.90 -3.00
C GLU A 74 5.96 1.65 -2.60
N ALA A 75 5.70 0.62 -1.79
CA ALA A 75 4.36 0.30 -1.30
C ALA A 75 3.75 1.42 -0.45
N VAL A 76 4.51 1.94 0.51
CA VAL A 76 4.05 3.02 1.41
C VAL A 76 3.92 4.35 0.66
N GLU A 77 4.91 4.72 -0.15
CA GLU A 77 4.87 5.93 -0.98
C GLU A 77 3.68 5.92 -1.94
N THR A 78 3.40 4.77 -2.58
CA THR A 78 2.24 4.64 -3.48
C THR A 78 0.92 4.79 -2.73
N LEU A 79 0.79 4.20 -1.54
CA LEU A 79 -0.40 4.32 -0.72
C LEU A 79 -0.67 5.78 -0.32
N ILE A 80 0.36 6.47 0.17
CA ILE A 80 0.26 7.87 0.60
C ILE A 80 -0.06 8.77 -0.60
N TYR A 81 0.64 8.58 -1.72
CA TYR A 81 0.41 9.36 -2.94
C TYR A 81 -1.04 9.25 -3.42
N LEU A 82 -1.59 8.03 -3.53
CA LEU A 82 -2.96 7.83 -3.99
C LEU A 82 -4.00 8.44 -3.03
N TYR A 83 -3.70 8.44 -1.73
CA TYR A 83 -4.62 8.91 -0.70
C TYR A 83 -4.60 10.42 -0.48
N GLU A 84 -3.42 11.00 -0.31
CA GLU A 84 -3.24 12.41 0.06
C GLU A 84 -3.10 13.31 -1.16
N VAL A 85 -2.31 12.89 -2.15
CA VAL A 85 -1.85 13.75 -3.24
C VAL A 85 -2.78 13.66 -4.44
N ALA A 86 -2.99 12.45 -4.96
CA ALA A 86 -3.89 12.22 -6.08
C ALA A 86 -5.37 12.21 -5.64
N GLN A 87 -5.63 12.05 -4.34
CA GLN A 87 -6.95 11.96 -3.71
C GLN A 87 -7.92 11.01 -4.43
N LYS A 88 -7.42 9.93 -5.01
CA LYS A 88 -8.24 8.92 -5.69
C LYS A 88 -8.81 7.96 -4.66
N ARG A 89 -9.84 8.42 -3.96
CA ARG A 89 -10.55 7.69 -2.88
C ARG A 89 -11.71 6.82 -3.38
N ARG A 90 -11.94 6.79 -4.70
CA ARG A 90 -12.91 5.90 -5.36
C ARG A 90 -12.20 5.07 -6.41
N HIS A 91 -12.57 3.80 -6.51
CA HIS A 91 -12.04 2.87 -7.51
C HIS A 91 -12.28 3.38 -8.93
N ARG A 92 -13.47 3.93 -9.21
CA ARG A 92 -13.78 4.52 -10.52
C ARG A 92 -12.78 5.60 -10.90
N ASP A 93 -12.52 6.55 -10.00
CA ASP A 93 -11.65 7.70 -10.27
C ASP A 93 -10.19 7.25 -10.47
N LEU A 94 -9.72 6.29 -9.66
CA LEU A 94 -8.39 5.70 -9.78
C LEU A 94 -8.19 5.05 -11.14
N ILE A 95 -9.15 4.21 -11.55
CA ILE A 95 -9.07 3.48 -12.81
C ILE A 95 -9.19 4.44 -14.00
N GLN A 96 -10.12 5.40 -13.98
CA GLN A 96 -10.26 6.37 -15.07
C GLN A 96 -9.01 7.25 -15.25
N THR A 97 -8.30 7.54 -14.16
CA THR A 97 -7.10 8.38 -14.21
C THR A 97 -5.88 7.60 -14.69
N TYR A 98 -5.69 6.36 -14.22
CA TYR A 98 -4.42 5.64 -14.41
C TYR A 98 -4.48 4.44 -15.34
N ALA A 99 -5.65 3.83 -15.57
CA ALA A 99 -5.74 2.63 -16.38
C ALA A 99 -5.61 2.98 -17.88
N SER A 100 -4.54 2.51 -18.51
CA SER A 100 -4.47 2.47 -19.97
C SER A 100 -5.29 1.29 -20.47
N LEU A 101 -6.49 1.55 -21.00
CA LEU A 101 -7.30 0.54 -21.65
C LEU A 101 -6.89 0.39 -23.11
N PRO A 102 -6.75 -0.84 -23.62
CA PRO A 102 -6.79 -1.09 -25.05
C PRO A 102 -8.14 -0.61 -25.62
N GLU A 103 -8.16 -0.15 -26.88
CA GLU A 103 -9.40 0.19 -27.57
C GLU A 103 -10.40 -0.98 -27.49
N GLY A 104 -11.61 -0.71 -26.97
CA GLY A 104 -12.65 -1.73 -26.77
C GLY A 104 -12.63 -2.47 -25.42
N GLY A 105 -11.66 -2.22 -24.54
CA GLY A 105 -11.62 -2.80 -23.20
C GLY A 105 -12.69 -2.22 -22.28
N GLN A 106 -13.60 -3.05 -21.75
CA GLN A 106 -14.57 -2.63 -20.74
C GLN A 106 -13.97 -2.73 -19.33
N LEU A 107 -14.02 -1.63 -18.58
CA LEU A 107 -13.65 -1.63 -17.16
C LEU A 107 -14.79 -2.15 -16.30
N ARG A 108 -14.51 -3.19 -15.51
CA ARG A 108 -15.43 -3.63 -14.46
C ARG A 108 -15.34 -2.67 -13.28
N LEU A 109 -16.27 -1.72 -13.22
CA LEU A 109 -16.43 -0.86 -12.06
C LEU A 109 -17.07 -1.63 -10.90
N LEU A 110 -16.71 -1.24 -9.67
CA LEU A 110 -17.36 -1.77 -8.48
C LEU A 110 -18.79 -1.24 -8.39
N GLN A 111 -19.74 -2.10 -8.02
CA GLN A 111 -21.12 -1.67 -7.76
C GLN A 111 -21.20 -0.71 -6.56
N TYR A 112 -20.35 -0.94 -5.55
CA TYR A 112 -20.25 -0.11 -4.33
C TYR A 112 -18.85 0.50 -4.23
N ASP A 113 -18.77 1.83 -4.34
CA ASP A 113 -17.51 2.58 -4.47
C ASP A 113 -17.48 3.87 -3.62
N HIS A 114 -18.08 3.81 -2.42
CA HIS A 114 -18.13 4.96 -1.50
C HIS A 114 -16.89 5.12 -0.64
N PHE A 115 -16.01 4.11 -0.59
CA PHE A 115 -14.86 4.08 0.30
C PHE A 115 -13.58 3.75 -0.48
N PRO A 116 -12.43 4.31 -0.06
CA PRO A 116 -11.14 3.99 -0.65
C PRO A 116 -10.83 2.51 -0.45
N ARG A 117 -10.50 1.82 -1.56
CA ARG A 117 -10.08 0.42 -1.56
C ARG A 117 -8.76 0.31 -2.30
N TYR A 118 -7.68 0.12 -1.54
CA TYR A 118 -6.34 -0.06 -2.09
C TYR A 118 -5.88 -1.50 -1.91
N CYS A 119 -5.19 -2.02 -2.92
CA CYS A 119 -4.57 -3.33 -2.87
C CYS A 119 -3.10 -3.19 -3.26
N ILE A 120 -2.22 -3.68 -2.39
CA ILE A 120 -0.77 -3.71 -2.65
C ILE A 120 -0.38 -5.18 -2.79
N LYS A 121 0.01 -5.57 -4.02
CA LYS A 121 0.47 -6.93 -4.30
C LYS A 121 1.94 -7.06 -3.90
N MET A 122 2.22 -7.93 -2.93
CA MET A 122 3.58 -8.14 -2.41
C MET A 122 3.92 -9.63 -2.34
N ALA A 123 5.19 -9.97 -2.56
CA ALA A 123 5.69 -11.34 -2.45
C ALA A 123 5.61 -11.89 -1.01
N THR A 124 5.66 -13.22 -0.87
CA THR A 124 5.87 -13.84 0.44
C THR A 124 7.31 -13.58 0.92
N GLY A 125 7.50 -13.25 2.20
CA GLY A 125 8.81 -12.90 2.75
C GLY A 125 9.25 -11.44 2.57
N SER A 126 8.58 -10.63 1.74
CA SER A 126 8.97 -9.22 1.52
C SER A 126 8.58 -8.25 2.66
N GLY A 127 8.24 -8.77 3.84
CA GLY A 127 7.90 -7.94 5.00
C GLY A 127 6.58 -7.15 4.86
N LYS A 128 5.51 -7.81 4.39
CA LYS A 128 4.14 -7.24 4.38
C LYS A 128 3.74 -6.64 5.73
N THR A 129 4.11 -7.30 6.83
CA THR A 129 3.84 -6.82 8.20
C THR A 129 4.45 -5.44 8.46
N LYS A 130 5.66 -5.18 7.97
CA LYS A 130 6.32 -3.87 8.11
C LYS A 130 5.54 -2.78 7.39
N VAL A 131 5.10 -3.04 6.16
CA VAL A 131 4.26 -2.10 5.39
C VAL A 131 2.92 -1.83 6.08
N ILE A 132 2.28 -2.87 6.64
CA ILE A 132 1.04 -2.70 7.43
C ILE A 132 1.30 -1.81 8.65
N ALA A 133 2.39 -2.02 9.37
CA ALA A 133 2.74 -1.22 10.53
C ALA A 133 3.00 0.25 10.17
N LEU A 134 3.74 0.51 9.08
CA LEU A 134 3.96 1.86 8.55
C LEU A 134 2.65 2.53 8.14
N ALA A 135 1.75 1.81 7.47
CA ALA A 135 0.44 2.34 7.07
C ALA A 135 -0.44 2.69 8.29
N ILE A 136 -0.43 1.87 9.35
CA ILE A 136 -1.15 2.15 10.60
C ILE A 136 -0.59 3.38 11.28
N ALA A 137 0.74 3.48 11.41
CA ALA A 137 1.39 4.64 12.01
C ALA A 137 1.07 5.92 11.22
N TRP A 138 1.18 5.87 9.89
CA TRP A 138 0.81 6.98 9.01
C TRP A 138 -0.63 7.47 9.24
N GLN A 139 -1.60 6.56 9.23
CA GLN A 139 -3.01 6.89 9.49
C GLN A 139 -3.22 7.49 10.89
N TYR A 140 -2.62 6.87 11.91
CA TYR A 140 -2.76 7.33 13.29
C TYR A 140 -2.18 8.74 13.48
N PHE A 141 -0.94 8.99 13.05
CA PHE A 141 -0.29 10.28 13.23
C PHE A 141 -1.00 11.39 12.46
N ASN A 142 -1.41 11.15 11.22
CA ASN A 142 -2.19 12.14 10.47
C ASN A 142 -3.57 12.40 11.11
N ALA A 143 -4.21 11.39 11.71
CA ALA A 143 -5.47 11.58 12.42
C ALA A 143 -5.33 12.39 13.73
N VAL A 144 -4.14 12.41 14.32
CA VAL A 144 -3.85 13.15 15.56
C VAL A 144 -3.34 14.56 15.27
N LEU A 145 -2.46 14.71 14.28
CA LEU A 145 -1.73 15.96 14.02
C LEU A 145 -2.29 16.79 12.87
N GLU A 146 -3.03 16.19 11.94
CA GLU A 146 -3.52 16.87 10.73
C GLU A 146 -5.06 16.97 10.72
N ASP A 147 -5.77 15.89 10.36
CA ASP A 147 -7.23 15.89 10.22
C ASP A 147 -7.87 14.58 10.70
N ALA A 148 -8.49 14.63 11.88
CA ALA A 148 -9.15 13.47 12.47
C ALA A 148 -10.35 12.93 11.65
N SER A 149 -10.93 13.72 10.74
CA SER A 149 -12.06 13.30 9.89
C SER A 149 -11.61 12.56 8.63
N SER A 150 -10.41 12.86 8.14
CA SER A 150 -9.83 12.24 6.94
C SER A 150 -8.94 11.04 7.24
N TYR A 151 -8.58 10.75 8.48
CA TYR A 151 -7.65 9.65 8.80
C TYR A 151 -8.15 8.80 9.96
N ALA A 152 -7.68 7.55 10.03
CA ALA A 152 -8.13 6.59 11.03
C ALA A 152 -7.23 6.54 12.27
N LYS A 153 -7.80 6.88 13.44
CA LYS A 153 -7.14 6.68 14.76
C LYS A 153 -7.12 5.22 15.21
N THR A 154 -8.01 4.40 14.67
CA THR A 154 -8.17 2.99 15.03
C THR A 154 -8.08 2.14 13.79
N SER A 155 -7.30 1.07 13.85
CA SER A 155 -7.11 0.13 12.74
C SER A 155 -7.55 -1.27 13.13
N LEU A 156 -8.13 -1.99 12.17
CA LEU A 156 -8.53 -3.40 12.31
C LEU A 156 -7.73 -4.24 11.32
N LEU A 157 -6.97 -5.21 11.82
CA LEU A 157 -6.31 -6.22 11.00
C LEU A 157 -7.13 -7.50 11.01
N ILE A 158 -7.53 -7.98 9.85
CA ILE A 158 -8.31 -9.21 9.69
C ILE A 158 -7.39 -10.29 9.14
N ALA A 159 -7.35 -11.43 9.83
CA ALA A 159 -6.60 -12.60 9.40
C ALA A 159 -7.56 -13.64 8.78
N PRO A 160 -7.15 -14.35 7.72
CA PRO A 160 -8.00 -15.34 7.06
C PRO A 160 -8.17 -16.64 7.87
N ASN A 161 -7.29 -16.91 8.83
CA ASN A 161 -7.34 -18.09 9.70
C ASN A 161 -6.52 -17.86 10.98
N ILE A 162 -6.64 -18.80 11.93
CA ILE A 162 -5.98 -18.71 13.23
C ILE A 162 -4.45 -18.72 13.16
N ILE A 163 -3.86 -19.39 12.18
CA ILE A 163 -2.40 -19.48 12.02
C ILE A 163 -1.83 -18.11 11.63
N VAL A 164 -2.48 -17.42 10.68
CA VAL A 164 -2.09 -16.05 10.30
C VAL A 164 -2.39 -15.07 11.42
N PHE A 165 -3.50 -15.26 12.13
CA PHE A 165 -3.85 -14.46 13.30
C PHE A 165 -2.76 -14.52 14.39
N GLU A 166 -2.32 -15.70 14.79
CA GLU A 166 -1.28 -15.84 15.84
C GLU A 166 0.06 -15.22 15.42
N ARG A 167 0.42 -15.28 14.13
CA ARG A 167 1.60 -14.57 13.61
C ARG A 167 1.45 -13.06 13.71
N LEU A 168 0.32 -12.52 13.25
CA LEU A 168 0.03 -11.08 13.36
C LEU A 168 -0.04 -10.64 14.83
N LYS A 169 -0.61 -11.46 15.72
CA LYS A 169 -0.67 -11.20 17.15
C LYS A 169 0.72 -11.19 17.79
N SER A 170 1.63 -12.06 17.37
CA SER A 170 3.03 -12.02 17.82
C SER A 170 3.72 -10.72 17.42
N ASP A 171 3.42 -10.18 16.24
CA ASP A 171 4.03 -8.95 15.73
C ASP A 171 3.39 -7.68 16.32
N PHE A 172 2.06 -7.61 16.34
CA PHE A 172 1.30 -6.41 16.73
C PHE A 172 0.83 -6.41 18.19
N GLY A 173 0.81 -7.57 18.85
CA GLY A 173 0.38 -7.70 20.25
C GLY A 173 1.16 -6.76 21.17
N GLY A 174 0.44 -6.03 22.03
CA GLY A 174 1.03 -5.04 22.93
C GLY A 174 1.75 -3.88 22.21
N GLY A 175 1.52 -3.69 20.91
CA GLY A 175 2.20 -2.69 20.09
C GLY A 175 3.67 -3.01 19.83
N ARG A 176 4.08 -4.27 19.90
CA ARG A 176 5.50 -4.69 19.82
C ARG A 176 6.21 -4.14 18.58
N VAL A 177 5.64 -4.33 17.38
CA VAL A 177 6.24 -3.83 16.13
C VAL A 177 6.54 -2.33 16.16
N PHE A 178 5.69 -1.52 16.81
CA PHE A 178 5.86 -0.07 16.91
C PHE A 178 6.94 0.35 17.91
N ARG A 179 7.39 -0.55 18.78
CA ARG A 179 8.46 -0.33 19.76
C ARG A 179 9.80 -0.90 19.30
N THR A 180 9.78 -1.99 18.54
CA THR A 180 11.00 -2.67 18.09
C THR A 180 11.54 -2.09 16.79
N ASP A 181 10.66 -1.66 15.89
CA ASP A 181 11.05 -1.09 14.61
C ASP A 181 11.10 0.44 14.69
N PRO A 182 11.92 1.08 13.84
CA PRO A 182 11.99 2.54 13.74
C PRO A 182 10.77 3.10 12.98
N ILE A 183 9.59 2.97 13.58
CA ILE A 183 8.33 3.45 13.00
C ILE A 183 7.96 4.82 13.56
N ILE A 184 8.23 5.06 14.84
CA ILE A 184 7.86 6.28 15.55
C ILE A 184 9.10 7.18 15.65
N PRO A 185 9.10 8.38 15.04
CA PRO A 185 10.15 9.38 15.26
C PRO A 185 10.31 9.68 16.76
N LYS A 186 11.55 9.94 17.21
CA LYS A 186 11.85 10.22 18.63
C LYS A 186 11.60 11.68 19.03
N GLU A 187 11.24 12.52 18.06
CA GLU A 187 11.01 13.97 18.20
C GLU A 187 9.55 14.27 18.53
#